data_AF-A0A3N5Z5N4-F1
#
_entry.id   AF-A0A3N5Z5N4-F1
#
_cell.length_a   1.000
_cell.length_b   1.000
_cell.length_c   1.000
_cell.angle_alpha   90.00
_cell.angle_beta   90.00
_cell.angle_gamma   90.00
#
_symmetry.space_group_name_H-M   'P 1'
#
loop_
_entity.id
_entity.type
_entity.pdbx_description
1 polymer ?
#
loop_
_entity_poly.entity_id
_entity_poly.type
_entity_poly.pdbx_seq_one_letter_code
_entity_poly.pdbx_strand_id
1 'polypeptide(L)'
;MARMLRSFWCLSFLWPVLILTVQAQTTSDEDFQRLFPSQGVEHRIDFWKQIFTRYGENDLVLHDRTDLRLVYRVVSFPSRANNRADTRQQQAELKKATEGIKRVLSELAAVGPESSQLDFKHREMLSLLKLNNYQPTATVLN
;
A
#
# COMPACT_ATOMS: atom_id res chain seq x y z
N MET A 1 -43.96 78.86 -18.10
CA MET A 1 -43.93 79.09 -16.64
C MET A 1 -42.85 78.21 -16.02
N ALA A 2 -42.23 78.72 -14.96
CA ALA A 2 -41.40 78.06 -13.95
C ALA A 2 -39.95 77.63 -14.29
N ARG A 3 -39.06 78.16 -13.44
CA ARG A 3 -37.61 78.05 -13.30
C ARG A 3 -37.21 76.84 -12.43
N MET A 4 -35.99 76.33 -12.67
CA MET A 4 -34.93 75.91 -11.71
C MET A 4 -35.24 74.99 -10.50
N LEU A 5 -34.37 73.99 -10.26
CA LEU A 5 -33.37 73.88 -9.15
C LEU A 5 -32.89 72.40 -9.05
N ARG A 6 -31.62 72.07 -9.37
CA ARG A 6 -30.43 71.95 -8.48
C ARG A 6 -30.46 70.82 -7.43
N SER A 7 -29.63 69.80 -7.71
CA SER A 7 -28.59 69.20 -6.84
C SER A 7 -28.98 68.57 -5.50
N PHE A 8 -28.81 67.25 -5.35
CA PHE A 8 -28.45 66.62 -4.07
C PHE A 8 -27.50 65.42 -4.25
N TRP A 9 -26.22 65.68 -3.97
CA TRP A 9 -25.34 64.97 -3.04
C TRP A 9 -24.87 63.55 -3.39
N CYS A 10 -23.64 63.51 -3.91
CA CYS A 10 -22.64 62.49 -3.61
C CYS A 10 -22.48 62.27 -2.09
N LEU A 11 -22.04 61.06 -1.73
CA LEU A 11 -21.55 60.56 -0.43
C LEU A 11 -22.49 59.58 0.27
N SER A 12 -22.49 58.33 -0.18
CA SER A 12 -22.58 57.18 0.72
C SER A 12 -22.10 55.92 -0.02
N PHE A 13 -21.34 55.08 0.69
CA PHE A 13 -20.76 53.80 0.25
C PHE A 13 -19.36 53.85 -0.39
N LEU A 14 -18.40 54.47 0.30
CA LEU A 14 -17.06 53.88 0.40
C LEU A 14 -17.14 52.69 1.37
N TRP A 15 -17.61 51.55 0.87
CA TRP A 15 -17.36 50.28 1.56
C TRP A 15 -15.92 49.88 1.20
N PRO A 16 -14.97 49.77 2.15
CA PRO A 16 -13.69 49.18 1.82
C PRO A 16 -13.98 47.72 1.50
N VAL A 17 -13.93 47.36 0.21
CA VAL A 17 -13.82 45.96 -0.21
C VAL A 17 -12.50 45.48 0.37
N LEU A 18 -12.57 44.80 1.51
CA LEU A 18 -11.45 44.09 2.10
C LEU A 18 -11.10 42.98 1.10
N ILE A 19 -10.16 43.27 0.19
CA ILE A 19 -9.60 42.26 -0.69
C ILE A 19 -8.80 41.32 0.21
N LEU A 20 -9.43 40.21 0.62
CA LEU A 20 -8.72 39.05 1.14
C LEU A 20 -7.83 38.54 0.01
N THR A 21 -6.58 39.00 0.00
CA THR A 21 -5.55 38.38 -0.83
C THR A 21 -5.38 36.97 -0.31
N VAL A 22 -5.96 36.00 -1.01
CA VAL A 22 -5.61 34.59 -0.83
C VAL A 22 -4.13 34.48 -1.20
N GLN A 23 -3.27 34.50 -0.19
CA GLN A 23 -1.87 34.17 -0.38
C GLN A 23 -1.82 32.67 -0.65
N ALA A 24 -1.62 32.30 -1.92
CA ALA A 24 -1.24 30.94 -2.25
C ALA A 24 0.09 30.66 -1.54
N GLN A 25 0.05 29.84 -0.49
CA GLN A 25 1.25 29.35 0.15
C GLN A 25 1.97 28.49 -0.88
N THR A 26 3.04 29.02 -1.45
CA THR A 26 3.98 28.22 -2.23
C THR A 26 4.62 27.23 -1.26
N THR A 27 4.18 25.97 -1.32
CA THR A 27 4.90 24.87 -0.67
C THR A 27 6.33 24.91 -1.18
N SER A 28 7.29 24.98 -0.26
CA SER A 28 8.70 24.87 -0.59
C SER A 28 8.97 23.52 -1.26
N ASP A 29 9.99 23.45 -2.12
CA ASP A 29 10.41 22.18 -2.71
C ASP A 29 10.75 21.14 -1.62
N GLU A 30 11.27 21.59 -0.48
CA GLU A 30 11.55 20.74 0.68
C GLU A 30 10.27 20.15 1.29
N ASP A 31 9.22 20.96 1.47
CA ASP A 31 7.92 20.48 1.93
C ASP A 31 7.27 19.52 0.94
N PHE A 32 7.39 19.81 -0.35
CA PHE A 32 6.89 18.93 -1.40
C PHE A 32 7.59 17.57 -1.37
N GLN A 33 8.93 17.53 -1.32
CA GLN A 33 9.69 16.27 -1.27
C GLN A 33 9.43 15.49 0.03
N ARG A 34 9.17 16.18 1.14
CA ARG A 34 8.80 15.54 2.40
C ARG A 34 7.43 14.87 2.33
N LEU A 35 6.46 15.50 1.67
CA LEU A 35 5.10 14.99 1.53
C LEU A 35 4.98 13.95 0.40
N PHE A 36 5.77 14.10 -0.65
CA PHE A 36 5.76 13.28 -1.86
C PHE A 36 7.18 12.81 -2.19
N PRO A 37 7.75 11.90 -1.38
CA PRO A 37 9.07 11.38 -1.64
C PRO A 37 9.10 10.65 -2.98
N SER A 38 10.05 11.03 -3.84
CA SER A 38 10.26 10.40 -5.15
C SER A 38 10.98 9.06 -5.07
N GLN A 39 11.56 8.73 -3.91
CA GLN A 39 12.31 7.51 -3.63
C GLN A 39 11.71 6.71 -2.48
N GLY A 40 12.00 5.42 -2.41
CA GLY A 40 11.54 4.51 -1.35
C GLY A 40 10.15 3.91 -1.58
N VAL A 41 9.51 4.22 -2.71
CA VAL A 41 8.19 3.69 -3.11
C VAL A 41 8.28 2.69 -4.26
N GLU A 42 9.46 2.50 -4.84
CA GLU A 42 9.73 1.70 -6.04
C GLU A 42 9.24 0.27 -5.86
N HIS A 43 9.55 -0.35 -4.73
CA HIS A 43 9.12 -1.72 -4.43
C HIS A 43 7.60 -1.87 -4.36
N ARG A 44 6.88 -0.86 -3.85
CA ARG A 44 5.42 -0.86 -3.82
C ARG A 44 4.85 -0.73 -5.23
N ILE A 45 5.43 0.17 -6.02
CA ILE A 45 5.05 0.36 -7.42
C ILE A 45 5.30 -0.92 -8.23
N ASP A 46 6.44 -1.57 -8.04
CA ASP A 46 6.80 -2.80 -8.75
C ASP A 46 5.92 -3.97 -8.36
N PHE A 47 5.53 -4.11 -7.08
CA PHE A 47 4.53 -5.09 -6.66
C PHE A 47 3.20 -4.90 -7.41
N TRP A 48 2.66 -3.68 -7.42
CA TRP A 48 1.39 -3.41 -8.10
C TRP A 48 1.50 -3.59 -9.62
N LYS A 49 2.62 -3.21 -10.23
CA LYS A 49 2.89 -3.52 -11.64
C LYS A 49 2.79 -5.03 -11.89
N GLN A 50 3.36 -5.87 -11.03
CA GLN A 50 3.24 -7.34 -11.18
C GLN A 50 1.79 -7.80 -11.06
N ILE A 51 1.02 -7.29 -10.08
CA ILE A 51 -0.41 -7.59 -9.93
C ILE A 51 -1.21 -7.28 -11.20
N PHE A 52 -0.93 -6.15 -11.86
CA PHE A 52 -1.67 -5.75 -13.04
C PHE A 52 -1.12 -6.26 -14.38
N THR A 53 0.10 -6.81 -14.42
CA THR A 53 0.76 -7.18 -15.69
C THR A 53 1.27 -8.61 -15.77
N ARG A 54 1.45 -9.30 -14.64
CA ARG A 54 2.06 -10.64 -14.57
C ARG A 54 1.11 -11.69 -14.03
N TYR A 55 0.43 -11.40 -12.92
CA TYR A 55 -0.48 -12.35 -12.31
C TYR A 55 -1.83 -12.37 -13.05
N GLY A 56 -2.38 -13.57 -13.20
CA GLY A 56 -3.67 -13.79 -13.86
C GLY A 56 -4.86 -13.50 -12.95
N GLU A 57 -6.04 -13.34 -13.54
CA GLU A 57 -7.29 -13.09 -12.81
C GLU A 57 -7.67 -14.20 -11.82
N ASN A 58 -7.19 -15.42 -12.07
CA ASN A 58 -7.42 -16.59 -11.23
C ASN A 58 -6.22 -16.92 -10.32
N ASP A 59 -5.23 -16.03 -10.24
CA ASP A 59 -4.10 -16.18 -9.33
C ASP A 59 -4.41 -15.53 -7.99
N LEU A 60 -4.12 -16.27 -6.92
CA LEU A 60 -4.12 -15.77 -5.58
C LEU A 60 -2.68 -15.56 -5.11
N VAL A 61 -2.33 -14.31 -4.86
CA VAL A 61 -0.98 -13.90 -4.42
C VAL A 61 -1.00 -13.68 -2.90
N LEU A 62 -0.36 -14.56 -2.14
CA LEU A 62 -0.12 -14.38 -0.71
C LEU A 62 1.18 -13.61 -0.51
N HIS A 63 1.10 -12.44 0.12
CA HIS A 63 2.23 -11.56 0.38
C HIS A 63 2.22 -11.02 1.81
N ASP A 64 3.32 -10.44 2.25
CA ASP A 64 3.41 -9.78 3.55
C ASP A 64 2.58 -8.49 3.59
N ARG A 65 1.97 -8.22 4.75
CA ARG A 65 1.10 -7.05 4.94
C ARG A 65 1.87 -5.74 4.89
N THR A 66 3.12 -5.73 5.35
CA THR A 66 3.94 -4.53 5.55
C THR A 66 4.94 -4.32 4.42
N ASP A 67 5.57 -5.40 3.96
CA ASP A 67 6.58 -5.36 2.90
C ASP A 67 6.15 -6.17 1.68
N LEU A 68 5.73 -5.45 0.64
CA LEU A 68 5.22 -6.02 -0.60
C LEU A 68 6.29 -6.77 -1.42
N ARG A 69 7.57 -6.68 -1.05
CA ARG A 69 8.62 -7.50 -1.66
C ARG A 69 8.51 -8.97 -1.28
N LEU A 70 7.89 -9.27 -0.14
CA LEU A 70 7.73 -10.64 0.37
C LEU A 70 6.45 -11.26 -0.20
N VAL A 71 6.56 -11.90 -1.36
CA VAL A 71 5.51 -12.77 -1.90
C VAL A 71 5.77 -14.19 -1.46
N TYR A 72 4.99 -14.68 -0.50
CA TYR A 72 5.17 -16.01 0.09
C TYR A 72 4.75 -17.15 -0.83
N ARG A 73 3.66 -16.95 -1.59
CA ARG A 73 3.13 -17.99 -2.47
C ARG A 73 2.16 -17.40 -3.48
N VAL A 74 2.14 -17.97 -4.68
CA VAL A 74 1.09 -17.76 -5.69
C VAL A 74 0.35 -19.07 -5.91
N VAL A 75 -0.98 -19.02 -5.90
CA VAL A 75 -1.86 -20.17 -6.13
C VAL A 75 -2.72 -19.86 -7.34
N SER A 76 -2.49 -20.55 -8.45
CA SER A 76 -3.28 -20.41 -9.67
C SER A 76 -4.46 -21.38 -9.66
N PHE A 77 -5.65 -20.85 -9.87
CA PHE A 77 -6.86 -21.64 -10.08
C PHE A 77 -7.14 -21.79 -11.59
N PRO A 78 -7.61 -22.97 -12.04
CA PRO A 78 -7.89 -23.20 -13.46
C PRO A 78 -9.03 -22.34 -13.99
N SER A 79 -9.94 -21.91 -13.11
CA SER A 79 -11.04 -21.00 -13.43
C SER A 79 -11.43 -20.16 -12.23
N ARG A 80 -12.14 -19.07 -12.50
CA ARG A 80 -12.84 -18.31 -11.46
C ARG A 80 -13.85 -19.21 -10.76
N ALA A 81 -14.05 -18.98 -9.46
CA ALA A 81 -15.13 -19.66 -8.75
C ALA A 81 -16.48 -19.21 -9.31
N ASN A 82 -17.23 -20.16 -9.87
CA ASN A 82 -18.52 -19.88 -10.52
C ASN A 82 -19.70 -20.38 -9.70
N ASN A 83 -19.44 -21.18 -8.65
CA ASN A 83 -20.45 -21.71 -7.75
C ASN A 83 -19.94 -21.75 -6.30
N ARG A 84 -20.85 -22.05 -5.34
CA ARG A 84 -20.51 -22.10 -3.91
C ARG A 84 -19.48 -23.17 -3.55
N ALA A 85 -19.45 -24.29 -4.27
CA ALA A 85 -18.48 -25.36 -4.00
C ALA A 85 -17.07 -24.91 -4.41
N ASP A 86 -16.93 -24.30 -5.59
CA ASP A 86 -15.66 -23.72 -6.06
C ASP A 86 -15.15 -22.66 -5.08
N THR A 87 -16.03 -21.74 -4.62
CA THR A 87 -15.66 -20.72 -3.64
C THR A 87 -15.16 -21.35 -2.34
N ARG A 88 -15.83 -22.38 -1.83
CA ARG A 88 -15.41 -23.10 -0.62
C ARG A 88 -14.06 -23.78 -0.81
N GLN A 89 -13.83 -24.40 -1.97
CA GLN A 89 -12.56 -25.02 -2.29
C GLN A 89 -11.43 -23.98 -2.34
N GLN A 90 -11.63 -22.86 -3.03
CA GLN A 90 -10.64 -21.78 -3.10
C GLN A 90 -10.35 -21.20 -1.71
N GLN A 91 -11.38 -21.00 -0.88
CA GLN A 91 -11.21 -20.56 0.51
C GLN A 91 -10.45 -21.57 1.37
N ALA A 92 -10.71 -22.87 1.18
CA ALA A 92 -9.99 -23.92 1.89
C ALA A 92 -8.51 -23.95 1.50
N GLU A 93 -8.20 -23.81 0.22
CA GLU A 93 -6.81 -23.71 -0.27
C GLU A 93 -6.10 -22.45 0.24
N LEU A 94 -6.79 -21.29 0.24
CA LEU A 94 -6.28 -20.06 0.84
C LEU A 94 -5.95 -20.25 2.33
N LYS A 95 -6.88 -20.83 3.09
CA LYS A 95 -6.67 -21.09 4.52
C LYS A 95 -5.48 -22.03 4.73
N LYS A 96 -5.41 -23.12 3.98
CA LYS A 96 -4.32 -24.09 4.05
C LYS A 96 -2.97 -23.46 3.71
N ALA A 97 -2.91 -22.62 2.67
CA ALA A 97 -1.69 -21.90 2.29
C ALA A 97 -1.25 -20.93 3.40
N THR A 98 -2.19 -20.13 3.92
CA THR A 98 -1.94 -19.17 5.00
C THR A 98 -1.42 -19.86 6.27
N GLU A 99 -2.10 -20.92 6.72
CA GLU A 99 -1.68 -21.66 7.91
C GLU A 99 -0.33 -22.38 7.70
N GLY A 100 -0.07 -22.86 6.48
CA GLY A 100 1.23 -23.41 6.12
C GLY A 100 2.37 -22.41 6.28
N ILE A 101 2.19 -21.18 5.82
CA ILE A 101 3.17 -20.09 5.93
C ILE A 101 3.37 -19.69 7.40
N LYS A 102 2.27 -19.43 8.13
CA LYS A 102 2.33 -19.09 9.56
C LYS A 102 3.10 -20.13 10.37
N ARG A 103 2.83 -21.41 10.11
CA ARG A 103 3.52 -22.51 10.78
C ARG A 103 5.02 -22.48 10.50
N VAL A 104 5.44 -22.34 9.24
CA VAL A 104 6.88 -22.26 8.90
C VAL A 104 7.55 -21.05 9.55
N LEU A 105 6.91 -19.88 9.53
CA LEU A 105 7.45 -18.67 10.18
C LEU A 105 7.56 -18.85 11.70
N SER A 106 6.56 -19.44 12.35
CA SER A 106 6.56 -19.72 13.78
C SER A 106 7.61 -20.77 14.17
N GLU A 107 7.74 -21.85 13.38
CA GLU A 107 8.77 -22.87 13.55
C GLU A 107 10.17 -22.23 13.42
N LEU A 108 10.39 -21.41 12.39
CA LEU A 108 11.63 -20.63 12.20
C LEU A 108 11.92 -19.70 13.39
N ALA A 109 10.90 -19.02 13.93
CA ALA A 109 11.06 -18.15 15.09
C ALA A 109 11.53 -18.93 16.33
N ALA A 110 10.99 -20.14 16.51
CA ALA A 110 11.26 -20.98 17.66
C ALA A 110 12.64 -21.66 17.60
N VAL A 111 13.02 -22.23 16.46
CA VAL A 111 14.28 -22.99 16.33
C VAL A 111 15.46 -22.15 15.86
N GLY A 112 15.19 -21.01 15.21
CA GLY A 112 16.19 -20.09 14.67
C GLY A 112 16.69 -20.45 13.26
N PRO A 113 17.27 -19.46 12.55
CA PRO A 113 17.64 -19.58 11.13
C PRO A 113 18.82 -20.50 10.83
N GLU A 114 19.64 -20.84 11.83
CA GLU A 114 20.82 -21.70 11.69
C GLU A 114 20.60 -23.10 12.27
N SER A 115 19.35 -23.45 12.59
CA SER A 115 19.02 -24.75 13.18
C SER A 115 19.30 -25.91 12.20
N SER A 116 19.74 -27.04 12.74
CA SER A 116 19.87 -28.29 11.98
C SER A 116 18.53 -28.94 11.66
N GLN A 117 17.44 -28.52 12.32
CA GLN A 117 16.09 -29.07 12.16
C GLN A 117 15.33 -28.46 10.97
N LEU A 118 15.95 -27.54 10.22
CA LEU A 118 15.29 -26.84 9.12
C LEU A 118 15.11 -27.73 7.89
N ASP A 119 13.84 -27.95 7.54
CA ASP A 119 13.46 -28.62 6.29
C ASP A 119 13.58 -27.69 5.07
N PHE A 120 13.19 -28.21 3.90
CA PHE A 120 13.21 -27.45 2.66
C PHE A 120 12.39 -26.15 2.71
N LYS A 121 11.19 -26.16 3.28
CA LYS A 121 10.29 -25.00 3.33
C LYS A 121 10.84 -23.90 4.22
N HIS A 122 11.47 -24.29 5.33
CA HIS A 122 12.17 -23.35 6.20
C HIS A 122 13.30 -22.64 5.45
N ARG A 123 14.10 -23.39 4.68
CA ARG A 123 15.22 -22.84 3.92
C ARG A 123 14.75 -21.93 2.79
N GLU A 124 13.71 -22.33 2.07
CA GLU A 124 13.07 -21.50 1.05
C GLU A 124 12.59 -20.16 1.63
N MET A 125 11.91 -20.19 2.78
CA MET A 125 11.47 -18.99 3.47
C MET A 125 12.65 -18.12 3.92
N LEU A 126 13.72 -18.71 4.46
CA LEU A 126 14.93 -17.96 4.83
C LEU A 126 15.62 -17.33 3.62
N SER A 127 15.66 -18.02 2.48
CA SER A 127 16.20 -17.47 1.24
C SER A 127 15.38 -16.27 0.76
N LEU A 128 14.05 -16.36 0.81
CA LEU A 128 13.15 -15.24 0.47
C LEU A 128 13.39 -14.03 1.40
N LEU A 129 13.50 -14.26 2.70
CA LEU A 129 13.76 -13.20 3.68
C LEU A 129 15.14 -12.55 3.45
N LYS A 130 16.20 -13.35 3.33
CA LYS A 130 17.57 -12.87 3.11
C LYS A 130 17.71 -12.10 1.80
N LEU A 131 17.06 -12.57 0.73
CA LEU A 131 17.04 -11.87 -0.57
C LEU A 131 16.46 -10.45 -0.47
N ASN A 132 15.53 -10.24 0.46
CA ASN A 132 14.86 -8.96 0.68
C ASN A 132 15.45 -8.16 1.86
N ASN A 133 16.70 -8.47 2.24
CA ASN A 133 17.46 -7.82 3.31
C ASN A 133 16.83 -7.93 4.70
N TYR A 134 15.97 -8.92 4.92
CA TYR A 134 15.55 -9.26 6.27
C TYR A 134 16.65 -10.07 6.94
N GLN A 135 17.06 -9.61 8.12
CA GLN A 135 17.83 -10.43 9.05
C GLN A 135 16.81 -11.27 9.84
N PRO A 136 16.75 -12.59 9.64
CA PRO A 136 15.81 -13.44 10.37
C PRO A 136 16.24 -13.54 11.84
N THR A 137 15.90 -12.52 12.63
CA THR A 137 16.00 -12.50 14.09
C THR A 137 14.62 -12.81 14.67
N ALA A 138 14.56 -13.28 15.91
CA ALA A 138 13.30 -13.65 16.58
C ALA A 138 12.24 -12.52 16.61
N THR A 139 12.65 -11.26 16.46
CA THR A 139 11.78 -10.08 16.41
C THR A 139 11.07 -9.87 15.07
N VAL A 140 11.62 -10.40 13.97
CA VAL A 140 11.05 -10.29 12.61
C VAL A 140 10.01 -11.39 12.34
N LEU A 141 10.06 -12.47 13.12
CA LEU A 141 9.29 -13.70 12.90
C LEU A 141 8.05 -13.83 13.81
N ASN A 142 7.76 -12.82 14.63
CA ASN A 142 6.60 -12.75 15.55
C ASN A 142 5.55 -11.71 15.10
#